data_AF-K1XZP2-F1
#
_entry.id   AF-K1XZP2-F1
#
_cell.length_a   1.000
_cell.length_b   1.000
_cell.length_c   1.000
_cell.angle_alpha   90.00
_cell.angle_beta   90.00
_cell.angle_gamma   90.00
#
_symmetry.space_group_name_H-M   'P 1'
#
loop_
_entity.id
_entity.type
_entity.pdbx_description
1 polymer ?
#
loop_
_entity_poly.entity_id
_entity_poly.type
_entity_poly.pdbx_seq_one_letter_code
_entity_poly.pdbx_strand_id
1 'polypeptide(L)'
;MATTMFRFEYQLAQYLQLIELVSRCVCFFLALVTLILAIIMSIYAVKYDLEGDPEASGSMFPPLFTFIFVCVSLLLNSEQIMSRAACYSTSRLKRLHPVFVVAIDLMCALGLLFSAYIVIPPVDFMRFPLIGATIWVSTALAATHLFASVFACIECDKKRLAYREQRRQEFLRVGRLRALRSARMRTDLQNELAARIQHELQVQDDLSH
;
A
#
# COMPACT_ATOMS: atom_id res chain seq x y z
N MET A 1 8.32 -9.93 -29.22
CA MET A 1 7.74 -8.65 -28.71
C MET A 1 6.94 -8.82 -27.43
N ALA A 2 6.04 -9.81 -27.32
CA ALA A 2 5.27 -10.03 -26.07
C ALA A 2 6.14 -10.45 -24.87
N THR A 3 7.16 -11.28 -25.08
CA THR A 3 8.06 -11.78 -24.01
C THR A 3 8.98 -10.71 -23.42
N THR A 4 9.39 -9.71 -24.21
CA THR A 4 10.22 -8.59 -23.74
C THR A 4 9.39 -7.59 -22.92
N MET A 5 8.13 -7.38 -23.29
CA MET A 5 7.20 -6.51 -22.56
C MET A 5 6.88 -7.06 -21.17
N PHE A 6 6.61 -8.37 -21.05
CA PHE A 6 6.38 -9.03 -19.76
C PHE A 6 7.58 -8.95 -18.81
N ARG A 7 8.81 -9.08 -19.35
CA ARG A 7 10.03 -8.99 -18.54
C ARG A 7 10.23 -7.58 -17.97
N PHE A 8 9.94 -6.56 -18.77
CA PHE A 8 10.01 -5.16 -18.37
C PHE A 8 8.99 -4.80 -17.28
N GLU A 9 7.72 -5.23 -17.44
CA GLU A 9 6.67 -4.98 -16.45
C GLU A 9 6.97 -5.65 -15.10
N TYR A 10 7.54 -6.86 -15.14
CA TYR A 10 7.93 -7.59 -13.93
C TYR A 10 9.10 -6.91 -13.20
N GLN A 11 10.14 -6.51 -13.93
CA GLN A 11 11.26 -5.75 -13.36
C GLN A 11 10.78 -4.43 -12.76
N LEU A 12 9.91 -3.69 -13.47
CA LEU A 12 9.35 -2.44 -13.00
C LEU A 12 8.54 -2.61 -11.70
N ALA A 13 7.76 -3.69 -11.57
CA ALA A 13 7.02 -3.98 -10.34
C ALA A 13 7.95 -4.25 -9.14
N GLN A 14 9.06 -4.97 -9.36
CA GLN A 14 10.06 -5.22 -8.33
C GLN A 14 10.77 -3.92 -7.89
N TYR A 15 11.13 -3.05 -8.84
CA TYR A 15 11.74 -1.75 -8.51
C TYR A 15 10.78 -0.85 -7.73
N LEU A 16 9.49 -0.80 -8.09
CA LEU A 16 8.49 -0.03 -7.36
C LEU A 16 8.33 -0.51 -5.90
N GLN A 17 8.33 -1.82 -5.68
CA GLN A 17 8.29 -2.40 -4.34
C GLN A 17 9.53 -2.07 -3.51
N LEU A 18 10.70 -2.12 -4.14
CA LEU A 18 11.97 -1.77 -3.51
C LEU A 18 12.03 -0.28 -3.14
N ILE A 19 11.65 0.61 -4.06
CA ILE A 19 11.60 2.06 -3.83
C ILE A 19 10.67 2.37 -2.67
N GLU A 20 9.47 1.77 -2.64
CA GLU A 20 8.54 1.98 -1.54
C GLU A 20 9.11 1.45 -0.22
N LEU A 21 9.71 0.25 -0.21
CA LEU A 21 10.33 -0.30 1.01
C LEU A 21 11.45 0.61 1.55
N VAL A 22 12.34 1.07 0.67
CA VAL A 22 13.40 2.01 1.02
C VAL A 22 12.80 3.30 1.57
N SER A 23 11.75 3.83 0.94
CA SER A 23 11.06 5.04 1.39
C SER A 23 10.46 4.86 2.79
N ARG A 24 9.89 3.68 3.10
CA ARG A 24 9.37 3.34 4.44
C ARG A 24 10.49 3.27 5.48
N CYS A 25 11.63 2.69 5.14
CA CYS A 25 12.80 2.68 6.01
C CYS A 25 13.30 4.10 6.29
N VAL A 26 13.37 4.96 5.27
CA VAL A 26 13.74 6.38 5.44
C VAL A 26 12.73 7.10 6.34
N CYS A 27 11.42 6.90 6.13
CA CYS A 27 10.39 7.46 7.00
C CYS A 27 10.58 7.00 8.46
N PHE A 28 10.88 5.72 8.68
CA PHE A 28 11.14 5.18 10.02
C PHE A 28 12.32 5.87 10.70
N PHE A 29 13.46 6.02 10.00
CA PHE A 29 14.62 6.70 10.56
C PHE A 29 14.36 8.18 10.82
N LEU A 30 13.70 8.89 9.91
CA LEU A 30 13.35 10.29 10.10
C LEU A 30 12.38 10.47 11.27
N ALA A 31 11.41 9.58 11.43
CA ALA A 31 10.50 9.58 12.58
C ALA A 31 11.25 9.33 13.89
N LEU A 32 12.22 8.41 13.91
CA LEU A 32 13.06 8.16 15.07
C LEU A 32 13.93 9.38 15.44
N VAL A 33 14.52 10.04 14.45
CA VAL A 33 15.28 11.29 14.67
C VAL A 33 14.36 12.39 15.22
N THR A 34 13.16 12.55 14.65
CA THR A 34 12.18 13.54 15.12
C THR A 34 11.75 13.25 16.56
N LEU A 35 11.58 11.98 16.92
CA LEU A 35 11.27 11.55 18.28
C LEU A 35 12.39 11.91 19.26
N ILE A 36 13.64 11.64 18.90
CA ILE A 36 14.81 11.99 19.72
C ILE A 36 14.91 13.50 19.90
N LEU A 37 14.75 14.28 18.82
CA LEU A 37 14.75 15.74 18.89
C LEU A 37 13.62 16.27 19.80
N ALA A 38 12.43 15.68 19.71
CA ALA A 38 11.31 16.04 20.58
C ALA A 38 11.61 15.74 22.06
N ILE A 39 12.22 14.58 22.37
CA ILE A 39 12.62 14.22 23.74
C ILE A 39 13.68 15.19 24.28
N ILE A 40 14.71 15.50 23.46
CA ILE A 40 15.75 16.46 23.84
C ILE A 40 15.12 17.82 24.14
N MET A 41 14.23 18.31 23.27
CA MET A 41 13.51 19.56 23.48
C MET A 41 12.70 19.58 24.78
N SER A 42 12.01 18.48 25.13
CA SER A 42 11.30 18.37 26.41
C SER A 42 12.23 18.49 27.61
N ILE A 43 13.44 17.92 27.55
CA ILE A 43 14.43 17.99 28.63
C ILE A 43 14.99 19.42 28.75
N TYR A 44 15.30 20.07 27.63
CA TYR A 44 15.77 21.46 27.62
C TYR A 44 14.70 22.41 28.13
N ALA A 45 13.43 22.21 27.79
CA ALA A 45 12.32 23.00 28.32
C ALA A 45 12.30 23.03 29.85
N VAL A 46 12.41 21.86 30.49
CA VAL A 46 12.47 21.74 31.96
C VAL A 46 13.67 22.49 32.53
N LYS A 47 14.82 22.49 31.84
CA LYS A 47 16.01 23.20 32.29
C LYS A 47 15.83 24.72 32.25
N TYR A 48 15.24 25.26 31.18
CA TYR A 48 14.96 26.70 31.08
C TYR A 48 13.89 27.17 32.09
N ASP A 49 12.91 26.32 32.38
CA ASP A 49 11.90 26.58 33.42
C ASP A 49 12.55 26.67 34.83
N LEU A 50 13.53 25.80 35.09
CA LEU A 50 14.31 25.80 36.34
C LEU A 50 15.25 27.01 36.48
N GLU A 51 15.76 27.54 35.37
CA GLU A 51 16.58 28.76 35.34
C GLU A 51 15.74 30.04 35.51
N GLY A 52 14.40 29.91 35.58
CA GLY A 52 13.48 30.98 35.93
C GLY A 52 13.29 32.01 34.84
N ASP A 53 13.48 31.62 33.57
CA ASP A 53 13.33 32.51 32.42
C ASP A 53 11.85 32.52 31.97
N PRO A 54 11.05 33.55 32.34
CA PRO A 54 9.60 33.54 32.18
C PRO A 54 9.16 33.66 30.72
N GLU A 55 10.05 34.04 29.81
CA GLU A 55 9.78 34.02 28.36
C GLU A 55 9.92 32.62 27.75
N ALA A 56 10.62 31.69 28.40
CA ALA A 56 10.78 30.31 27.95
C ALA A 56 9.68 29.37 28.49
N SER A 57 9.08 29.70 29.65
CA SER A 57 8.07 28.86 30.32
C SER A 57 6.72 28.75 29.60
N GLY A 58 6.47 29.62 28.60
CA GLY A 58 5.23 29.61 27.81
C GLY A 58 5.36 29.05 26.39
N SER A 59 6.56 29.03 25.80
CA SER A 59 6.76 28.68 24.38
C SER A 59 7.35 27.30 24.14
N MET A 60 8.02 26.71 25.13
CA MET A 60 8.61 25.37 25.03
C MET A 60 7.68 24.26 25.56
N PHE A 61 6.39 24.27 25.22
CA PHE A 61 5.65 23.02 25.30
C PHE A 61 6.22 22.09 24.23
N PRO A 62 6.76 20.90 24.56
CA PRO A 62 7.15 19.96 23.54
C PRO A 62 5.94 19.74 22.64
N PRO A 63 6.08 19.76 21.31
CA PRO A 63 4.94 19.73 20.43
C PRO A 63 4.30 18.34 20.52
N LEU A 64 3.42 18.18 21.50
CA LEU A 64 2.64 16.98 21.81
C LEU A 64 1.93 16.50 20.55
N PHE A 65 1.50 17.45 19.73
CA PHE A 65 0.99 17.22 18.39
C PHE A 65 2.00 16.54 17.47
N THR A 66 3.23 17.06 17.32
CA THR A 66 4.31 16.39 16.56
C THR A 66 4.58 14.99 17.12
N PHE A 67 4.62 14.83 18.44
CA PHE A 67 4.91 13.55 19.09
C PHE A 67 3.89 12.48 18.69
N ILE A 68 2.59 12.79 18.72
CA ILE A 68 1.53 11.86 18.32
C ILE A 68 1.72 11.39 16.88
N PHE A 69 1.93 12.31 15.94
CA PHE A 69 2.10 11.95 14.53
C PHE A 69 3.40 11.21 14.25
N VAL A 70 4.48 11.51 14.98
CA VAL A 70 5.73 10.75 14.92
C VAL A 70 5.54 9.33 15.43
N CYS A 71 4.83 9.13 16.56
CA CYS A 71 4.52 7.80 17.07
C CYS A 71 3.65 6.98 16.11
N VAL A 72 2.60 7.60 15.53
CA VAL A 72 1.75 6.94 14.52
C VAL A 72 2.58 6.59 13.29
N SER A 73 3.47 7.48 12.85
CA SER A 73 4.40 7.22 11.74
C SER A 73 5.32 6.03 12.03
N LEU A 74 5.91 5.95 13.24
CA LEU A 74 6.76 4.83 13.65
C LEU A 74 6.00 3.50 13.65
N LEU A 75 4.80 3.47 14.24
CA LEU A 75 3.95 2.28 14.27
C LEU A 75 3.60 1.82 12.86
N LEU A 76 3.09 2.72 12.02
CA LEU A 76 2.71 2.40 10.64
C LEU A 76 3.91 1.89 9.83
N ASN A 77 5.04 2.61 9.86
CA ASN A 77 6.22 2.21 9.09
C ASN A 77 6.80 0.89 9.59
N SER A 78 6.81 0.63 10.90
CA SER A 78 7.27 -0.65 11.45
C SER A 78 6.40 -1.83 10.97
N GLU A 79 5.07 -1.67 10.95
CA GLU A 79 4.16 -2.71 10.47
C GLU A 79 4.30 -2.95 8.96
N GLN A 80 4.47 -1.88 8.16
CA GLN A 80 4.69 -1.99 6.72
C GLN A 80 6.04 -2.64 6.39
N ILE A 81 7.10 -2.32 7.14
CA ILE A 81 8.42 -2.95 6.98
C ILE A 81 8.33 -4.43 7.36
N MET A 82 7.76 -4.76 8.52
CA MET A 82 7.62 -6.15 8.98
C MET A 82 6.76 -7.00 8.04
N SER A 83 5.63 -6.47 7.55
CA SER A 83 4.73 -7.18 6.62
C SER A 83 5.31 -7.36 5.20
N ARG A 84 6.37 -6.63 4.85
CA ARG A 84 7.13 -6.80 3.60
C ARG A 84 8.37 -7.66 3.80
N ALA A 85 9.08 -7.53 4.92
CA ALA A 85 10.17 -8.43 5.30
C ALA A 85 9.68 -9.88 5.48
N ALA A 86 8.50 -10.07 6.05
CA ALA A 86 7.83 -11.36 6.19
C ALA A 86 7.42 -12.01 4.85
N CYS A 87 7.48 -11.32 3.71
CA CYS A 87 7.35 -12.02 2.42
C CYS A 87 8.53 -12.94 2.11
N TYR A 88 9.65 -12.84 2.85
CA TYR A 88 10.74 -13.82 2.82
C TYR A 88 10.60 -14.92 3.88
N SER A 89 9.61 -14.84 4.76
CA SER A 89 9.36 -15.76 5.87
C SER A 89 7.86 -15.97 6.02
N THR A 90 7.38 -17.04 5.38
CA THR A 90 6.13 -17.83 5.51
C THR A 90 5.11 -17.50 6.62
N SER A 91 4.83 -16.23 6.94
CA SER A 91 4.03 -15.86 8.12
C SER A 91 2.76 -15.12 7.72
N ARG A 92 1.64 -15.66 8.22
CA ARG A 92 0.24 -15.30 7.94
C ARG A 92 -0.21 -13.98 8.58
N LEU A 93 0.63 -12.95 8.63
CA LEU A 93 0.19 -11.65 9.13
C LEU A 93 -0.73 -11.00 8.09
N LYS A 94 -1.99 -10.74 8.49
CA LYS A 94 -2.97 -10.04 7.65
C LYS A 94 -2.43 -8.65 7.35
N ARG A 95 -2.08 -8.39 6.09
CA ARG A 95 -1.68 -7.05 5.65
C ARG A 95 -2.82 -6.06 5.86
N LEU A 96 -2.48 -4.87 6.36
CA LEU A 96 -3.36 -3.72 6.28
C LEU A 96 -3.76 -3.46 4.83
N HIS A 97 -5.01 -3.03 4.66
CA HIS A 97 -5.52 -2.67 3.35
C HIS A 97 -4.75 -1.45 2.81
N PRO A 98 -4.28 -1.46 1.56
CA PRO A 98 -3.41 -0.39 1.03
C PRO A 98 -4.06 1.00 1.10
N VAL A 99 -5.38 1.09 0.93
CA VAL A 99 -6.12 2.35 1.07
C VAL A 99 -6.05 2.91 2.49
N PHE A 100 -6.08 2.05 3.50
CA PHE A 100 -5.99 2.46 4.90
C PHE A 100 -4.59 3.00 5.23
N VAL A 101 -3.54 2.34 4.71
CA VAL A 101 -2.15 2.79 4.84
C VAL A 101 -1.97 4.19 4.23
N VAL A 102 -2.47 4.40 3.01
CA VAL A 102 -2.41 5.71 2.34
C VAL A 102 -3.17 6.79 3.11
N ALA A 103 -4.33 6.47 3.69
CA ALA A 103 -5.10 7.42 4.49
C ALA A 103 -4.33 7.87 5.74
N ILE A 104 -3.70 6.92 6.46
CA ILE A 104 -2.88 7.25 7.63
C ILE A 104 -1.63 8.03 7.22
N ASP A 105 -0.96 7.67 6.12
CA ASP A 105 0.19 8.43 5.62
C ASP A 105 -0.16 9.89 5.35
N LEU A 106 -1.32 10.12 4.72
CA LEU A 106 -1.79 11.48 4.44
C LEU A 106 -2.11 12.24 5.73
N MET A 107 -2.75 11.58 6.69
CA MET A 107 -3.02 12.16 8.01
C MET A 107 -1.72 12.51 8.76
N CYS A 108 -0.72 11.63 8.74
CA CYS A 108 0.58 11.87 9.34
C CYS A 108 1.30 13.03 8.65
N ALA A 109 1.33 13.08 7.32
CA ALA A 109 1.96 14.16 6.57
C ALA A 109 1.31 15.51 6.88
N LEU A 110 -0.03 15.59 6.86
CA LEU A 110 -0.75 16.81 7.19
C LEU A 110 -0.57 17.22 8.66
N GLY A 111 -0.60 16.26 9.58
CA GLY A 111 -0.38 16.49 11.01
C GLY A 111 1.02 17.01 11.32
N LEU A 112 2.06 16.46 10.67
CA LEU A 112 3.43 16.92 10.81
C LEU A 112 3.62 18.34 10.25
N LEU A 113 3.04 18.64 9.09
CA LEU A 113 3.08 19.99 8.50
C LEU A 113 2.34 21.01 9.37
N PHE A 114 1.12 20.66 9.83
CA PHE A 114 0.35 21.50 10.74
C PHE A 114 1.14 21.81 12.01
N SER A 115 1.75 20.79 12.61
CA SER A 115 2.55 20.97 13.81
C SER A 115 3.80 21.82 13.56
N ALA A 116 4.49 21.61 12.43
CA ALA A 116 5.72 22.33 12.10
C ALA A 116 5.51 23.83 11.81
N TYR A 117 4.38 24.21 11.20
CA TYR A 117 4.17 25.57 10.69
C TYR A 117 3.13 26.41 11.44
N ILE A 118 2.21 25.78 12.19
CA ILE A 118 1.12 26.49 12.88
C ILE A 118 1.31 26.44 14.40
N VAL A 119 1.77 25.31 14.94
CA VAL A 119 1.94 25.14 16.39
C VAL A 119 3.25 25.76 16.89
N ILE A 120 4.31 25.72 16.07
CA ILE A 120 5.60 26.31 16.39
C ILE A 120 5.66 27.73 15.78
N PRO A 121 5.58 28.80 16.58
CA PRO A 121 5.59 30.15 16.04
C PRO A 121 6.96 30.50 15.44
N PRO A 122 7.00 31.31 14.36
CA PRO A 122 8.24 31.68 13.67
C PRO A 122 9.26 32.43 14.55
N VAL A 123 8.82 33.03 15.65
CA VAL A 123 9.66 33.75 16.61
C VAL A 123 10.63 32.81 17.33
N ASP A 124 10.25 31.55 17.54
CA ASP A 124 11.07 30.55 18.23
C ASP A 124 12.23 30.02 17.36
N PHE A 125 12.19 30.23 16.05
CA PHE A 125 13.26 29.84 15.12
C PHE A 125 14.57 30.58 15.40
N MET A 126 14.50 31.85 15.78
CA MET A 126 15.70 32.67 16.04
C MET A 126 16.28 32.40 17.42
N ARG A 127 15.46 31.93 18.37
CA ARG A 127 15.87 31.69 19.76
C ARG A 127 16.40 30.28 19.99
N PHE A 128 15.87 29.26 19.29
CA PHE A 128 16.24 27.86 19.53
C PHE A 128 16.58 27.10 18.25
N PRO A 129 17.87 26.82 17.96
CA PRO A 129 18.28 26.13 16.73
C PRO A 129 17.72 24.70 16.60
N LEU A 130 17.41 24.05 17.72
CA LEU A 130 16.78 22.73 17.72
C LEU A 130 15.35 22.75 17.14
N ILE A 131 14.62 23.86 17.28
CA ILE A 131 13.27 24.00 16.73
C ILE A 131 13.32 24.01 15.19
N GLY A 132 14.27 24.75 14.62
CA GLY A 132 14.51 24.76 13.18
C GLY A 132 14.87 23.37 12.63
N ALA A 133 15.67 22.60 13.37
CA ALA A 133 15.98 21.21 13.02
C ALA A 133 14.72 20.32 13.05
N THR A 134 13.89 20.42 14.09
CA THR A 134 12.63 19.66 14.19
C THR A 134 11.67 19.96 13.06
N ILE A 135 11.57 21.22 12.62
CA ILE A 135 10.71 21.62 11.49
C ILE A 135 11.24 21.05 10.18
N TRP A 136 12.55 21.15 9.93
CA TRP A 136 13.17 20.56 8.75
C TRP A 136 12.97 19.05 8.68
N VAL A 137 13.23 18.34 9.78
CA VAL A 137 13.10 16.88 9.83
C VAL A 137 11.62 16.47 9.72
N SER A 138 10.69 17.20 10.34
CA SER A 138 9.25 16.93 10.22
C SER A 138 8.73 17.18 8.80
N THR A 139 9.24 18.20 8.12
CA THR A 139 8.89 18.51 6.72
C THR A 139 9.45 17.45 5.78
N ALA A 140 10.70 17.03 6.00
CA ALA A 140 11.30 15.91 5.26
C ALA A 140 10.52 14.62 5.48
N LEU A 141 10.13 14.31 6.73
CA LEU A 141 9.31 13.16 7.08
C LEU A 141 7.96 13.20 6.36
N ALA A 142 7.25 14.33 6.38
CA ALA A 142 5.99 14.52 5.67
C ALA A 142 6.14 14.33 4.15
N ALA A 143 7.19 14.88 3.55
CA ALA A 143 7.49 14.68 2.13
C ALA A 143 7.75 13.21 1.80
N THR A 144 8.46 12.48 2.67
CA THR A 144 8.70 11.03 2.47
C THR A 144 7.43 10.19 2.62
N HIS A 145 6.49 10.56 3.50
CA HIS A 145 5.17 9.93 3.56
C HIS A 145 4.37 10.14 2.28
N LEU A 146 4.34 11.37 1.76
CA LEU A 146 3.69 11.66 0.48
C LEU A 146 4.31 10.87 -0.66
N PHE A 147 5.65 10.85 -0.74
CA PHE A 147 6.38 10.05 -1.72
C PHE A 147 6.01 8.58 -1.63
N ALA A 148 6.13 7.96 -0.45
CA ALA A 148 5.77 6.55 -0.24
C ALA A 148 4.30 6.24 -0.62
N SER A 149 3.38 7.16 -0.32
CA SER A 149 1.95 7.00 -0.65
C SER A 149 1.69 6.99 -2.16
N VAL A 150 2.39 7.83 -2.94
CA VAL A 150 2.27 7.86 -4.41
C VAL A 150 2.72 6.53 -5.01
N PHE A 151 3.85 5.99 -4.57
CA PHE A 151 4.33 4.69 -5.06
C PHE A 151 3.39 3.54 -4.66
N ALA A 152 2.85 3.56 -3.45
CA ALA A 152 1.85 2.59 -3.00
C ALA A 152 0.57 2.66 -3.87
N CYS A 153 0.11 3.86 -4.23
CA CYS A 153 -1.04 4.05 -5.12
C CYS A 153 -0.79 3.49 -6.52
N ILE A 154 0.38 3.78 -7.11
CA ILE A 154 0.76 3.25 -8.44
C ILE A 154 0.85 1.71 -8.41
N GLU A 155 1.44 1.14 -7.35
CA GLU A 155 1.50 -0.32 -7.19
C GLU A 155 0.09 -0.93 -7.06
N CYS A 156 -0.78 -0.29 -6.27
CA CYS A 156 -2.16 -0.74 -6.07
C CYS A 156 -2.96 -0.72 -7.37
N ASP A 157 -2.83 0.32 -8.19
CA ASP A 157 -3.55 0.42 -9.45
C ASP A 157 -3.08 -0.63 -10.47
N LYS A 158 -1.76 -0.87 -10.56
CA LYS A 158 -1.22 -1.95 -11.38
C LYS A 158 -1.72 -3.33 -10.95
N LYS A 159 -1.72 -3.61 -9.63
CA LYS A 159 -2.27 -4.88 -9.10
C LYS A 159 -3.76 -5.02 -9.41
N ARG A 160 -4.52 -3.93 -9.32
CA ARG A 160 -5.95 -3.91 -9.65
C ARG A 160 -6.20 -4.21 -11.13
N LEU A 161 -5.40 -3.63 -12.03
CA LEU A 161 -5.46 -3.91 -13.47
C LEU A 161 -5.11 -5.38 -13.76
N ALA A 162 -4.02 -5.89 -13.21
CA ALA A 162 -3.63 -7.29 -13.37
C ALA A 162 -4.70 -8.25 -12.86
N TYR A 163 -5.33 -7.94 -11.71
CA TYR A 163 -6.43 -8.75 -11.16
C TYR A 163 -7.67 -8.75 -12.05
N ARG A 164 -8.04 -7.60 -12.62
CA ARG A 164 -9.15 -7.50 -13.59
C ARG A 164 -8.86 -8.31 -14.85
N GLU A 165 -7.63 -8.22 -15.37
CA GLU A 165 -7.22 -8.96 -16.55
C GLU A 165 -7.22 -10.48 -16.29
N GLN A 166 -6.72 -10.92 -15.13
CA GLN A 166 -6.75 -12.32 -14.72
C GLN A 166 -8.18 -12.85 -14.61
N ARG A 167 -9.09 -12.10 -13.96
CA ARG A 167 -10.52 -12.48 -13.90
C ARG A 167 -11.16 -12.52 -15.29
N ARG A 168 -10.81 -11.60 -16.18
CA ARG A 168 -11.33 -11.57 -17.56
C ARG A 168 -10.88 -12.81 -18.32
N GLN A 169 -9.62 -13.19 -18.22
CA GLN A 169 -9.09 -14.40 -18.84
C GLN A 169 -9.73 -15.67 -18.26
N GLU A 170 -9.93 -15.71 -16.95
CA GLU A 170 -10.62 -16.82 -16.27
C GLU A 170 -12.08 -16.94 -16.73
N PHE A 171 -12.80 -15.82 -16.82
CA PHE A 171 -14.17 -15.79 -17.34
C PHE A 171 -14.24 -16.29 -18.79
N LEU A 172 -13.33 -15.85 -19.66
CA LEU A 172 -13.25 -16.33 -21.04
C LEU A 172 -12.90 -17.82 -21.12
N ARG A 173 -12.00 -18.31 -20.27
CA ARG A 173 -11.64 -19.74 -20.18
C ARG A 173 -12.84 -20.58 -19.77
N VAL A 174 -13.56 -20.16 -18.74
CA VAL A 174 -14.79 -20.83 -18.26
C VAL A 174 -15.88 -20.77 -19.33
N GLY A 175 -16.06 -19.63 -20.01
CA GLY A 175 -16.99 -19.47 -21.12
C GLY A 175 -16.70 -20.42 -22.28
N ARG A 176 -15.42 -20.54 -22.70
CA ARG A 176 -14.99 -21.50 -23.72
C ARG A 176 -15.26 -22.94 -23.29
N LEU A 177 -14.97 -23.29 -22.02
CA LEU A 177 -15.25 -24.64 -21.49
C LEU A 177 -16.74 -24.96 -21.51
N ARG A 178 -17.61 -23.99 -21.18
CA ARG A 178 -19.07 -24.16 -21.24
C ARG A 178 -19.56 -24.32 -22.68
N ALA A 179 -19.08 -23.49 -23.60
CA ALA A 179 -19.43 -23.57 -25.02
C ALA A 179 -18.98 -24.90 -25.65
N LEU A 180 -17.79 -25.39 -25.30
CA LEU A 180 -17.30 -26.70 -25.74
C LEU A 180 -18.16 -27.85 -25.21
N ARG A 181 -18.62 -27.78 -23.96
CA ARG A 181 -19.53 -28.79 -23.39
C ARG A 181 -20.90 -28.77 -24.10
N SER A 182 -21.47 -27.59 -24.34
CA SER A 182 -22.76 -27.51 -25.06
C SER A 182 -22.64 -27.99 -26.50
N ALA A 183 -21.50 -27.72 -27.17
CA ALA A 183 -21.25 -28.22 -28.52
C ALA A 183 -21.19 -29.76 -28.52
N ARG A 184 -20.40 -30.38 -27.64
CA ARG A 184 -20.32 -31.85 -27.52
C ARG A 184 -21.68 -32.48 -27.23
N MET A 185 -22.42 -31.93 -26.27
CA MET A 185 -23.74 -32.44 -25.91
C MET A 185 -24.71 -32.41 -27.11
N ARG A 186 -24.62 -31.39 -27.96
CA ARG A 186 -25.44 -31.29 -29.18
C ARG A 186 -25.06 -32.34 -30.21
N THR A 187 -23.76 -32.61 -30.40
CA THR A 187 -23.29 -33.67 -31.30
C THR A 187 -23.70 -35.05 -30.80
N ASP A 188 -23.59 -35.31 -29.50
CA ASP A 188 -23.98 -36.59 -28.90
C ASP A 188 -25.48 -36.84 -29.09
N LEU A 189 -26.32 -35.82 -28.87
CA LEU A 189 -27.76 -35.85 -29.15
C LEU A 189 -28.07 -36.11 -30.64
N GLN A 190 -27.33 -35.48 -31.55
CA GLN A 190 -27.51 -35.71 -32.99
C GLN A 190 -27.13 -37.14 -33.40
N ASN A 191 -26.05 -37.68 -32.83
CA ASN A 191 -25.63 -39.06 -33.09
C ASN A 191 -26.64 -40.07 -32.53
N GLU A 192 -27.18 -39.83 -31.34
CA GLU A 192 -28.21 -40.70 -30.75
C GLU A 192 -29.51 -40.68 -31.60
N LEU A 193 -29.92 -39.50 -32.08
CA LEU A 193 -31.11 -39.37 -32.92
C LEU A 193 -30.93 -40.04 -34.29
N ALA A 194 -29.76 -39.92 -34.90
CA ALA A 194 -29.43 -40.61 -36.14
C ALA A 194 -29.42 -42.15 -35.98
N ALA A 195 -28.89 -42.64 -34.86
CA ALA A 195 -28.89 -44.08 -34.54
C ALA A 195 -30.31 -44.63 -34.36
N ARG A 196 -31.21 -43.87 -33.71
CA ARG A 196 -32.63 -44.26 -33.59
C ARG A 196 -33.33 -44.33 -34.94
N ILE A 197 -33.12 -43.34 -35.82
CA ILE A 197 -33.71 -43.32 -37.16
C ILE A 197 -33.21 -44.52 -38.00
N GLN A 198 -31.91 -44.83 -37.94
CA GLN A 198 -31.36 -46.01 -38.64
C GLN A 198 -31.95 -47.32 -38.12
N HIS A 199 -32.12 -47.45 -36.80
CA HIS A 199 -32.74 -48.63 -36.20
C HIS A 199 -34.21 -48.76 -36.61
N GLU A 200 -34.98 -47.66 -36.61
CA GLU A 200 -36.37 -47.67 -37.07
C GLU A 200 -36.50 -48.04 -38.55
N LEU A 201 -35.62 -47.52 -39.41
CA LEU A 201 -35.57 -47.89 -40.84
C LEU A 201 -35.22 -49.37 -41.05
N GLN A 202 -34.24 -49.92 -40.32
CA GLN A 202 -33.89 -51.34 -40.41
C GLN A 202 -35.05 -52.25 -39.99
N VAL A 203 -35.74 -51.92 -38.90
CA VAL A 203 -36.90 -52.70 -38.44
C VAL A 203 -38.03 -52.65 -39.49
N GLN A 204 -38.20 -51.53 -40.18
CA GLN A 204 -39.23 -51.37 -41.21
C GLN A 204 -38.91 -52.18 -42.47
N ASP A 205 -37.64 -52.22 -42.89
CA ASP A 205 -37.18 -53.06 -44.00
C ASP A 205 -37.34 -54.56 -43.67
N ASP A 206 -36.99 -54.98 -42.45
CA ASP A 206 -37.15 -56.37 -41.98
C ASP A 206 -38.62 -56.82 -41.89
N LEU A 207 -39.56 -55.90 -41.66
CA LEU A 207 -41.01 -56.17 -41.64
C LEU A 207 -41.65 -56.21 -43.04
N SER A 208 -40.94 -55.74 -44.06
CA SER A 208 -41.42 -55.67 -45.45
C SER A 208 -40.98 -56.84 -46.32
N HIS A 209 -40.14 -57.73 -45.77
CA HIS A 209 -39.67 -58.99 -46.35
C HIS A 209 -40.34 -60.20 -45.70
#